data_AF-A0A355YQ77-F1
#
_entry.id   AF-A0A355YQ77-F1
#
_cell.length_a   1.000
_cell.length_b   1.000
_cell.length_c   1.000
_cell.angle_alpha   90.00
_cell.angle_beta   90.00
_cell.angle_gamma   90.00
#
_symmetry.space_group_name_H-M   'P 1'
#
loop_
_entity.id
_entity.type
_entity.pdbx_description
1 polymer ?
#
loop_
_entity_poly.entity_id
_entity_poly.type
_entity_poly.pdbx_seq_one_letter_code
_entity_poly.pdbx_strand_id
1 'polypeptide(L)'
;MQTKKLIYLDGLKGLGCVMVFLTHFVFAFYYGMYHYEPASCHLPGNLDIAIGKSPLNVLFNGNTAVRLFLVLSGYLLCRGYFLTGDRKRLKKSALKRYLRLMPPVLAVNLAVYFCMRLGLYQNARAAVLAGSEEWFAGFNSFAPSFTGMLKESLYGCFLFGTNDYNGVLWTLQMLFVGAYLDYGLALLVSRSKFRWLLYGALTTVLLRTDFLGIYLGYVLCDFMHTNWGWKEKLCGCRVLNWCFFFAGVYFMCYPSAGFGYEGTLWGILPFILVNYYHILGVLLTVFGVLNLPPVQRFFSMGGFRYLGRI
;
A
#
# COMPACT_ATOMS: atom_id res chain seq x y z
N MET A 1 0.08 -12.83 27.88
CA MET A 1 1.24 -12.94 26.96
C MET A 1 1.45 -11.62 26.22
N GLN A 2 2.64 -11.03 26.31
CA GLN A 2 2.99 -9.86 25.50
C GLN A 2 3.10 -10.27 24.03
N THR A 3 2.35 -9.60 23.15
CA THR A 3 2.48 -9.78 21.70
C THR A 3 3.83 -9.22 21.25
N LYS A 4 4.82 -10.08 20.97
CA LYS A 4 6.12 -9.62 20.44
C LYS A 4 5.91 -8.81 19.17
N LYS A 5 6.44 -7.59 19.15
CA LYS A 5 6.36 -6.67 18.00
C LYS A 5 7.18 -7.24 16.84
N LEU A 6 6.61 -7.23 15.63
CA LEU A 6 7.29 -7.70 14.42
C LEU A 6 8.11 -6.56 13.82
N ILE A 7 9.31 -6.34 14.35
CA ILE A 7 10.18 -5.19 14.00
C ILE A 7 10.46 -5.14 12.49
N TYR A 8 10.67 -6.29 11.86
CA TYR A 8 10.91 -6.36 10.42
C TYR A 8 9.73 -5.89 9.56
N LEU A 9 8.49 -6.02 10.03
CA LEU A 9 7.33 -5.49 9.31
C LEU A 9 7.22 -3.97 9.47
N ASP A 10 7.69 -3.40 10.57
CA ASP A 10 7.84 -1.94 10.67
C ASP A 10 8.89 -1.45 9.67
N GLY A 11 10.04 -2.15 9.56
CA GLY A 11 11.05 -1.82 8.57
C GLY A 11 10.57 -1.91 7.13
N LEU A 12 9.78 -2.93 6.80
CA LEU A 12 9.15 -3.08 5.49
C LEU A 12 8.15 -1.94 5.20
N LYS A 13 7.38 -1.47 6.20
CA LYS A 13 6.54 -0.27 6.03
C LYS A 13 7.36 0.98 5.79
N GLY A 14 8.48 1.13 6.49
CA GLY A 14 9.41 2.24 6.28
C GLY A 14 9.91 2.32 4.84
N LEU A 15 10.28 1.17 4.26
CA LEU A 15 10.59 1.08 2.83
C LEU A 15 9.38 1.49 1.96
N GLY A 16 8.18 1.01 2.30
CA GLY A 16 6.94 1.43 1.64
C GLY A 16 6.71 2.94 1.67
N CYS A 17 7.00 3.63 2.78
CA CYS A 17 6.90 5.09 2.87
C CYS A 17 7.85 5.77 1.88
N VAL A 18 9.10 5.30 1.80
CA VAL A 18 10.08 5.80 0.82
C VAL A 18 9.60 5.56 -0.60
N MET A 19 9.04 4.38 -0.89
CA MET A 19 8.49 4.07 -2.21
C MET A 19 7.36 5.02 -2.62
N VAL A 20 6.43 5.33 -1.71
CA VAL A 20 5.33 6.28 -1.97
C VAL A 20 5.90 7.68 -2.25
N PHE A 21 6.85 8.14 -1.44
CA PHE A 21 7.51 9.43 -1.66
C PHE A 21 8.19 9.48 -3.03
N LEU A 22 9.00 8.48 -3.35
CA LEU A 22 9.71 8.39 -4.63
C LEU A 22 8.74 8.29 -5.81
N THR A 23 7.61 7.61 -5.66
CA THR A 23 6.57 7.57 -6.70
C THR A 23 6.11 8.97 -7.07
N HIS A 24 5.70 9.78 -6.07
CA HIS A 24 5.19 11.12 -6.33
C HIS A 24 6.30 12.07 -6.82
N PHE A 25 7.52 11.90 -6.31
CA PHE A 25 8.67 12.65 -6.77
C PHE A 25 9.00 12.35 -8.24
N VAL A 26 8.99 11.07 -8.62
CA VAL A 26 9.20 10.64 -10.01
C VAL A 26 8.07 11.13 -10.91
N PHE A 27 6.82 11.01 -10.49
CA PHE A 27 5.68 11.46 -11.31
C PHE A 27 5.68 12.98 -11.48
N ALA A 28 6.14 13.74 -10.49
CA ALA A 28 6.21 15.19 -10.57
C ALA A 28 7.40 15.69 -11.41
N PHE A 29 8.59 15.08 -11.26
CA PHE A 29 9.85 15.65 -11.76
C PHE A 29 10.64 14.79 -12.74
N TYR A 30 10.37 13.48 -12.82
CA TYR A 30 11.04 12.52 -13.71
C TYR A 30 9.99 11.69 -14.45
N TYR A 31 9.00 12.36 -15.04
CA TYR A 31 7.79 11.73 -15.56
C TYR A 31 8.06 10.70 -16.67
N GLY A 32 9.16 10.86 -17.42
CA GLY A 32 9.65 9.87 -18.38
C GLY A 32 9.92 8.48 -17.81
N MET A 33 10.23 8.35 -16.50
CA MET A 33 10.36 7.05 -15.84
C MET A 33 9.02 6.32 -15.65
N TYR A 34 7.90 7.03 -15.74
CA TYR A 34 6.55 6.48 -15.63
C TYR A 34 5.85 6.38 -16.99
N HIS A 35 5.85 7.46 -17.77
CA HIS A 35 5.09 7.54 -19.02
C HIS A 35 5.88 7.02 -20.24
N TYR A 36 7.20 6.85 -20.13
CA TYR A 36 8.08 6.34 -21.19
C TYR A 36 8.15 7.19 -22.47
N GLU A 37 7.77 8.47 -22.40
CA GLU A 37 7.89 9.41 -23.52
C GLU A 37 9.22 10.18 -23.44
N PRO A 38 10.02 10.21 -24.53
CA PRO A 38 11.26 10.99 -24.59
C PRO A 38 11.09 12.48 -24.24
N ALA A 39 9.95 13.10 -24.58
CA ALA A 39 9.69 14.51 -24.26
C ALA A 39 9.61 14.80 -22.75
N SER A 40 9.35 13.78 -21.93
CA SER A 40 9.24 13.89 -20.46
C SER A 40 10.51 13.40 -19.74
N CYS A 41 11.60 13.12 -20.48
CA CYS A 41 12.86 12.61 -19.93
C CYS A 41 13.82 13.75 -19.59
N HIS A 42 14.52 13.61 -18.46
CA HIS A 42 15.47 14.62 -17.97
C HIS A 42 16.90 14.10 -17.82
N LEU A 43 17.10 12.78 -17.92
CA LEU A 43 18.43 12.17 -17.87
C LEU A 43 19.02 12.00 -19.27
N PRO A 44 20.37 12.09 -19.40
CA PRO A 44 21.05 11.92 -20.68
C PRO A 44 20.68 10.60 -21.37
N GLY A 45 20.41 10.66 -22.67
CA GLY A 45 20.10 9.48 -23.48
C GLY A 45 18.79 8.77 -23.11
N ASN A 46 17.81 9.50 -22.56
CA ASN A 46 16.51 8.95 -22.12
C ASN A 46 16.64 7.82 -21.08
N LEU A 47 17.64 7.94 -20.20
CA LEU A 47 17.89 6.96 -19.14
C LEU A 47 16.69 6.80 -18.20
N ASP A 48 15.81 7.80 -18.08
CA ASP A 48 14.53 7.73 -17.38
C ASP A 48 13.72 6.50 -17.81
N ILE A 49 13.58 6.29 -19.12
CA ILE A 49 12.80 5.19 -19.69
C ILE A 49 13.46 3.85 -19.33
N ALA A 50 14.78 3.76 -19.47
CA ALA A 50 15.52 2.54 -19.14
C ALA A 50 15.40 2.18 -17.67
N ILE A 51 15.48 3.17 -16.77
CA ILE A 51 15.27 2.98 -15.32
C ILE A 51 13.82 2.54 -15.06
N GLY A 52 12.84 3.23 -15.65
CA GLY A 52 11.42 2.96 -15.50
C GLY A 52 10.98 1.58 -16.03
N LYS A 53 11.66 1.06 -17.05
CA LYS A 53 11.46 -0.29 -17.59
C LYS A 53 12.27 -1.38 -16.87
N SER A 54 13.19 -1.02 -15.99
CA SER A 54 14.02 -1.96 -15.25
C SER A 54 13.33 -2.42 -13.94
N PRO A 55 13.80 -3.49 -13.29
CA PRO A 55 13.34 -3.86 -11.94
C PRO A 55 13.52 -2.78 -10.87
N LEU A 56 14.32 -1.74 -11.12
CA LEU A 56 14.46 -0.60 -10.20
C LEU A 56 13.16 0.19 -10.04
N ASN A 57 12.20 0.04 -10.97
CA ASN A 57 10.89 0.70 -10.87
C ASN A 57 10.16 0.38 -9.56
N VAL A 58 10.44 -0.77 -8.92
CA VAL A 58 9.85 -1.12 -7.63
C VAL A 58 10.07 -0.05 -6.57
N LEU A 59 11.16 0.73 -6.66
CA LEU A 59 11.46 1.81 -5.72
C LEU A 59 10.51 3.00 -5.85
N PHE A 60 9.80 3.14 -6.96
CA PHE A 60 8.85 4.23 -7.24
C PHE A 60 7.54 3.70 -7.84
N ASN A 61 7.23 2.43 -7.59
CA ASN A 61 5.99 1.81 -8.03
C ASN A 61 4.87 2.08 -7.01
N GLY A 62 4.06 3.10 -7.30
CA GLY A 62 2.99 3.56 -6.42
C GLY A 62 1.94 2.50 -6.11
N ASN A 63 1.52 1.72 -7.11
CA ASN A 63 0.49 0.69 -6.92
C ASN A 63 1.00 -0.39 -5.95
N THR A 64 2.20 -0.92 -6.18
CA THR A 64 2.88 -1.85 -5.27
C THR A 64 2.98 -1.30 -3.85
N ALA A 65 3.42 -0.05 -3.68
CA ALA A 65 3.57 0.56 -2.36
C ALA A 65 2.23 0.66 -1.62
N VAL A 66 1.15 1.06 -2.31
CA VAL A 66 -0.20 1.09 -1.73
C VAL A 66 -0.68 -0.31 -1.36
N ARG A 67 -0.51 -1.31 -2.23
CA ARG A 67 -0.88 -2.71 -1.92
C ARG A 67 -0.10 -3.25 -0.73
N LEU A 68 1.17 -2.88 -0.56
CA LEU A 68 1.98 -3.20 0.61
C LEU A 68 1.36 -2.68 1.90
N PHE A 69 0.95 -1.41 1.94
CA PHE A 69 0.29 -0.85 3.12
C PHE A 69 -1.05 -1.49 3.42
N LEU A 70 -1.84 -1.83 2.41
CA LEU A 70 -3.13 -2.50 2.57
C LEU A 70 -2.94 -3.90 3.18
N VAL A 71 -2.10 -4.75 2.57
CA VAL A 71 -1.83 -6.11 3.04
C VAL A 71 -1.22 -6.11 4.44
N LEU A 72 -0.22 -5.26 4.69
CA LEU A 72 0.39 -5.15 6.03
C LEU A 72 -0.59 -4.63 7.07
N SER A 73 -1.51 -3.74 6.70
CA SER A 73 -2.57 -3.27 7.59
C SER A 73 -3.46 -4.44 7.98
N GLY A 74 -4.07 -5.14 7.01
CA GLY A 74 -4.93 -6.29 7.30
C GLY A 74 -4.25 -7.35 8.16
N TYR A 75 -2.99 -7.65 7.83
CA TYR A 75 -2.20 -8.63 8.58
C TYR A 75 -2.00 -8.24 10.05
N LEU A 76 -1.67 -6.98 10.32
CA LEU A 76 -1.32 -6.52 11.67
C LEU A 76 -2.53 -6.16 12.53
N LEU A 77 -3.66 -5.77 11.93
CA LEU A 77 -4.85 -5.31 12.65
C LEU A 77 -5.42 -6.37 13.59
N CYS A 78 -5.58 -7.58 13.10
CA CYS A 78 -6.22 -8.68 13.84
C CYS A 78 -5.21 -9.64 14.47
N ARG A 79 -3.90 -9.50 14.23
CA ARG A 79 -2.86 -10.39 14.78
C ARG A 79 -2.94 -10.53 16.30
N GLY A 80 -3.12 -9.42 17.00
CA GLY A 80 -3.25 -9.45 18.46
C GLY A 80 -4.43 -10.31 18.93
N TYR A 81 -5.55 -10.24 18.21
CA TYR A 81 -6.74 -11.05 18.49
C TYR A 81 -6.51 -12.53 18.16
N PHE A 82 -5.87 -12.86 17.03
CA PHE A 82 -5.57 -14.26 16.70
C PHE A 82 -4.57 -14.91 17.68
N LEU A 83 -3.69 -14.13 18.30
CA LEU A 83 -2.74 -14.65 19.29
C LEU A 83 -3.35 -14.85 20.69
N THR A 84 -4.29 -13.99 21.10
CA THR A 84 -4.77 -13.98 22.51
C THR A 84 -6.26 -14.24 22.67
N GLY A 85 -7.03 -14.24 21.59
CA GLY A 85 -8.50 -14.31 21.62
C GLY A 85 -9.19 -13.07 22.23
N ASP A 86 -8.46 -12.00 22.52
CA ASP A 86 -8.97 -10.85 23.28
C ASP A 86 -9.84 -9.92 22.43
N ARG A 87 -11.15 -10.12 22.54
CA ARG A 87 -12.18 -9.30 21.87
C ARG A 87 -12.22 -7.86 22.40
N LYS A 88 -11.87 -7.61 23.68
CA LYS A 88 -11.89 -6.25 24.26
C LYS A 88 -10.80 -5.39 23.64
N ARG A 89 -9.60 -5.95 23.44
CA ARG A 89 -8.50 -5.28 22.74
C ARG A 89 -8.88 -4.90 21.30
N LEU A 90 -9.53 -5.81 20.58
CA LEU A 90 -9.98 -5.56 19.21
C LEU A 90 -11.00 -4.43 19.14
N LYS A 91 -12.03 -4.45 20.00
CA LYS A 91 -13.03 -3.37 20.10
C LYS A 91 -12.40 -2.02 20.46
N LYS A 92 -11.44 -2.00 21.40
CA LYS A 92 -10.69 -0.80 21.77
C LYS A 92 -9.87 -0.26 20.60
N SER A 93 -9.26 -1.15 19.80
CA SER A 93 -8.54 -0.77 18.57
C SER A 93 -9.47 -0.11 17.56
N ALA A 94 -10.67 -0.69 17.35
CA ALA A 94 -11.67 -0.16 16.45
C ALA A 94 -12.17 1.23 16.87
N LEU A 95 -12.49 1.42 18.16
CA LEU A 95 -12.98 2.71 18.67
C LEU A 95 -11.94 3.83 18.57
N LYS A 96 -10.67 3.51 18.87
CA LYS A 96 -9.58 4.50 18.84
C LYS A 96 -9.09 4.83 17.44
N ARG A 97 -9.46 4.04 16.43
CA ARG A 97 -8.92 4.16 15.06
C ARG A 97 -9.21 5.53 14.46
N TYR A 98 -10.47 5.96 14.49
CA TYR A 98 -10.89 7.26 13.97
C TYR A 98 -10.17 8.40 14.68
N LEU A 99 -10.19 8.42 16.01
CA LEU A 99 -9.55 9.45 16.83
C LEU A 99 -8.02 9.51 16.66
N ARG A 100 -7.39 8.41 16.22
CA ARG A 100 -5.96 8.39 15.90
C ARG A 100 -5.65 8.95 14.51
N LEU A 101 -6.52 8.68 13.54
CA LEU A 101 -6.27 9.03 12.13
C LEU A 101 -6.79 10.41 11.76
N MET A 102 -7.90 10.88 12.35
CA MET A 102 -8.50 12.16 12.00
C MET A 102 -7.61 13.37 12.31
N PRO A 103 -6.97 13.49 13.50
CA PRO A 103 -6.16 14.67 13.80
C PRO A 103 -5.02 14.95 12.80
N PRO A 104 -4.18 13.97 12.39
CA PRO A 104 -3.14 14.24 11.39
C PRO A 104 -3.70 14.56 10.00
N VAL A 105 -4.84 13.96 9.62
CA VAL A 105 -5.53 14.27 8.36
C VAL A 105 -6.03 15.73 8.35
N LEU A 106 -6.67 16.15 9.43
CA LEU A 106 -7.13 17.53 9.59
C LEU A 106 -5.96 18.51 9.57
N ALA A 107 -4.87 18.21 10.26
CA ALA A 107 -3.68 19.06 10.29
C ALA A 107 -3.07 19.26 8.90
N VAL A 108 -2.93 18.18 8.11
CA VAL A 108 -2.37 18.26 6.75
C VAL A 108 -3.31 19.02 5.81
N ASN A 109 -4.61 18.73 5.83
CA ASN A 109 -5.56 19.43 4.96
C ASN A 109 -5.73 20.91 5.34
N LEU A 110 -5.60 21.27 6.62
CA LEU A 110 -5.51 22.67 7.05
C LEU A 110 -4.28 23.36 6.47
N ALA A 111 -3.11 22.70 6.52
CA ALA A 111 -1.88 23.24 5.95
C ALA A 111 -2.01 23.45 4.44
N VAL A 112 -2.54 22.46 3.71
CA VAL A 112 -2.86 22.58 2.27
C VAL A 112 -3.79 23.76 2.02
N TYR A 113 -4.89 23.87 2.77
CA TYR A 113 -5.86 24.96 2.61
C TYR A 113 -5.20 26.33 2.75
N PHE A 114 -4.36 26.54 3.77
CA PHE A 114 -3.64 27.80 3.93
C PHE A 114 -2.64 28.05 2.80
N CYS A 115 -1.89 27.04 2.36
CA CYS A 115 -1.00 27.16 1.22
C CYS A 115 -1.74 27.54 -0.07
N MET A 116 -2.93 26.98 -0.30
CA MET A 116 -3.80 27.36 -1.42
C MET A 116 -4.30 28.81 -1.28
N ARG A 117 -4.78 29.21 -0.08
CA ARG A 117 -5.27 30.59 0.18
C ARG A 117 -4.18 31.65 0.01
N LEU A 118 -2.94 31.30 0.31
CA LEU A 118 -1.78 32.18 0.17
C LEU A 118 -1.15 32.15 -1.23
N GLY A 119 -1.68 31.33 -2.15
CA GLY A 119 -1.15 31.22 -3.52
C GLY A 119 0.25 30.59 -3.60
N LEU A 120 0.61 29.74 -2.63
CA LEU A 120 1.96 29.14 -2.54
C LEU A 120 2.18 27.97 -3.51
N TYR A 121 1.13 27.48 -4.16
CA TYR A 121 1.21 26.37 -5.11
C TYR A 121 1.78 26.84 -6.45
N GLN A 122 2.84 26.18 -6.91
CA GLN A 122 3.49 26.40 -8.20
C GLN A 122 3.51 25.12 -9.06
N ASN A 123 2.66 24.14 -8.74
CA ASN A 123 2.64 22.83 -9.38
C ASN A 123 2.36 22.90 -10.89
N ALA A 124 1.49 23.80 -11.36
CA ALA A 124 1.27 23.97 -12.80
C ALA A 124 2.55 24.41 -13.54
N ARG A 125 3.29 25.39 -13.00
CA ARG A 125 4.55 25.86 -13.60
C ARG A 125 5.65 24.80 -13.51
N ALA A 126 5.74 24.11 -12.37
CA ALA A 126 6.69 23.02 -12.18
C ALA A 126 6.40 21.85 -13.14
N ALA A 127 5.13 21.53 -13.38
CA ALA A 127 4.72 20.47 -14.28
C ALA A 127 5.18 20.73 -15.72
N VAL A 128 5.03 21.97 -16.21
CA VAL A 128 5.52 22.37 -17.54
C VAL A 128 7.03 22.20 -17.68
N LEU A 129 7.79 22.58 -16.65
CA LEU A 129 9.25 22.41 -16.67
C LEU A 129 9.65 20.93 -16.61
N ALA A 130 8.84 20.10 -15.97
CA ALA A 130 9.10 18.68 -15.79
C ALA A 130 8.48 17.78 -16.88
N GLY A 131 7.67 18.32 -17.79
CA GLY A 131 6.92 17.53 -18.77
C GLY A 131 5.93 16.56 -18.13
N SER A 132 5.28 16.98 -17.03
CA SER A 132 4.40 16.17 -16.18
C SER A 132 2.98 16.77 -16.03
N GLU A 133 2.57 17.62 -16.96
CA GLU A 133 1.29 18.37 -16.92
C GLU A 133 0.07 17.47 -16.76
N GLU A 134 0.05 16.31 -17.42
CA GLU A 134 -1.06 15.33 -17.35
C GLU A 134 -1.34 14.87 -15.92
N TRP A 135 -0.34 14.92 -15.03
CA TRP A 135 -0.46 14.46 -13.66
C TRP A 135 -0.31 15.59 -12.64
N PHE A 136 0.80 16.34 -12.68
CA PHE A 136 1.15 17.25 -11.58
C PHE A 136 0.39 18.59 -11.62
N ALA A 137 -0.03 19.06 -12.80
CA ALA A 137 -0.72 20.34 -12.93
C ALA A 137 -2.15 20.32 -12.36
N GLY A 138 -2.80 19.16 -12.35
CA GLY A 138 -4.19 19.02 -11.89
C GLY A 138 -4.38 19.13 -10.37
N PHE A 139 -3.33 18.88 -9.58
CA PHE A 139 -3.44 18.93 -8.12
C PHE A 139 -3.77 20.33 -7.61
N ASN A 140 -4.72 20.40 -6.68
CA ASN A 140 -5.14 21.64 -6.02
C ASN A 140 -5.58 22.77 -6.98
N SER A 141 -6.02 22.43 -8.20
CA SER A 141 -6.50 23.39 -9.21
C SER A 141 -7.99 23.72 -9.03
N PHE A 142 -8.34 24.25 -7.86
CA PHE A 142 -9.71 24.67 -7.51
C PHE A 142 -9.71 25.76 -6.44
N ALA A 143 -10.86 26.42 -6.25
CA ALA A 143 -11.00 27.45 -5.23
C ALA A 143 -11.03 26.85 -3.81
N PRO A 144 -10.10 27.21 -2.90
CA PRO A 144 -10.05 26.64 -1.56
C PRO A 144 -11.27 27.03 -0.71
N SER A 145 -12.03 26.03 -0.24
CA SER A 145 -13.19 26.14 0.66
C SER A 145 -12.88 25.64 2.07
N PHE A 146 -12.96 26.50 3.11
CA PHE A 146 -12.72 26.06 4.49
C PHE A 146 -13.71 24.97 4.93
N THR A 147 -14.98 25.11 4.56
CA THR A 147 -16.01 24.09 4.86
C THR A 147 -15.82 22.81 4.07
N GLY A 148 -15.36 22.90 2.82
CA GLY A 148 -15.03 21.72 2.00
C GLY A 148 -13.89 20.92 2.62
N MET A 149 -12.81 21.62 3.00
CA MET A 149 -11.68 21.06 3.72
C MET A 149 -12.11 20.36 5.02
N LEU A 150 -12.93 21.02 5.85
CA LEU A 150 -13.41 20.41 7.09
C LEU A 150 -14.25 19.15 6.84
N LYS A 151 -15.16 19.17 5.85
CA LYS A 151 -15.97 17.99 5.51
C LYS A 151 -15.10 16.83 5.05
N GLU A 152 -14.14 17.09 4.16
CA GLU A 152 -13.18 16.10 3.68
C GLU A 152 -12.38 15.50 4.84
N SER A 153 -11.80 16.35 5.70
CA SER A 153 -10.94 15.93 6.80
C SER A 153 -11.66 15.20 7.93
N LEU A 154 -12.90 15.60 8.25
CA LEU A 154 -13.64 15.01 9.36
C LEU A 154 -14.28 13.67 8.98
N TYR A 155 -14.81 13.53 7.76
CA TYR A 155 -15.48 12.28 7.38
C TYR A 155 -15.37 11.90 5.90
N GLY A 156 -15.17 12.86 5.00
CA GLY A 156 -15.16 12.62 3.56
C GLY A 156 -14.12 11.60 3.11
N CYS A 157 -12.86 11.82 3.49
CA CYS A 157 -11.76 10.91 3.14
C CYS A 157 -11.90 9.50 3.77
N PHE A 158 -12.56 9.41 4.92
CA PHE A 158 -12.74 8.14 5.65
C PHE A 158 -13.86 7.28 5.08
N LEU A 159 -14.98 7.89 4.71
CA LEU A 159 -16.21 7.17 4.34
C LEU A 159 -16.44 7.13 2.83
N PHE A 160 -16.04 8.18 2.12
CA PHE A 160 -16.34 8.39 0.70
C PHE A 160 -15.10 8.45 -0.19
N GLY A 161 -13.90 8.53 0.41
CA GLY A 161 -12.64 8.58 -0.34
C GLY A 161 -12.33 9.94 -0.97
N THR A 162 -13.02 11.01 -0.58
CA THR A 162 -12.73 12.38 -1.06
C THR A 162 -11.32 12.81 -0.65
N ASN A 163 -10.60 13.44 -1.56
CA ASN A 163 -9.17 13.68 -1.47
C ASN A 163 -8.72 14.93 -2.26
N ASP A 164 -9.57 15.94 -2.39
CA ASP A 164 -9.31 17.11 -3.23
C ASP A 164 -8.13 17.92 -2.70
N TYR A 165 -8.01 18.07 -1.37
CA TYR A 165 -6.93 18.83 -0.74
C TYR A 165 -5.63 18.04 -0.74
N ASN A 166 -5.71 16.75 -0.41
CA ASN A 166 -4.55 15.87 -0.42
C ASN A 166 -4.90 14.60 -1.19
N GLY A 167 -4.46 14.56 -2.45
CA GLY A 167 -4.72 13.47 -3.38
C GLY A 167 -4.34 12.10 -2.82
N VAL A 168 -3.31 12.01 -1.96
CA VAL A 168 -2.83 10.75 -1.36
C VAL A 168 -3.84 10.13 -0.38
N LEU A 169 -4.77 10.93 0.16
CA LEU A 169 -5.78 10.47 1.12
C LEU A 169 -6.84 9.55 0.52
N TRP A 170 -6.89 9.34 -0.80
CA TRP A 170 -7.79 8.36 -1.42
C TRP A 170 -7.66 6.97 -0.81
N THR A 171 -6.45 6.59 -0.39
CA THR A 171 -6.15 5.31 0.27
C THR A 171 -6.76 5.16 1.65
N LEU A 172 -7.14 6.27 2.29
CA LEU A 172 -7.59 6.28 3.68
C LEU A 172 -8.93 5.57 3.85
N GLN A 173 -9.83 5.68 2.87
CA GLN A 173 -11.12 4.97 2.88
C GLN A 173 -10.90 3.46 2.97
N MET A 174 -10.00 2.90 2.15
CA MET A 174 -9.67 1.48 2.18
C MET A 174 -9.06 1.07 3.52
N LEU A 175 -8.12 1.86 4.04
CA LEU A 175 -7.45 1.59 5.31
C LEU A 175 -8.39 1.74 6.52
N PHE A 176 -9.40 2.58 6.42
CA PHE A 176 -10.37 2.82 7.47
C PHE A 176 -11.52 1.82 7.40
N VAL A 177 -12.32 1.84 6.34
CA VAL A 177 -13.49 0.96 6.15
C VAL A 177 -13.06 -0.50 6.06
N GLY A 178 -11.98 -0.80 5.34
CA GLY A 178 -11.46 -2.17 5.24
C GLY A 178 -10.99 -2.73 6.58
N ALA A 179 -10.52 -1.88 7.51
CA ALA A 179 -10.21 -2.34 8.85
C ALA A 179 -11.45 -2.76 9.65
N TYR A 180 -12.59 -2.09 9.45
CA TYR A 180 -13.85 -2.50 10.11
C TYR A 180 -14.41 -3.79 9.50
N LEU A 181 -14.21 -4.02 8.19
CA LEU A 181 -14.46 -5.33 7.58
C LEU A 181 -13.63 -6.41 8.29
N ASP A 182 -12.32 -6.23 8.41
CA ASP A 182 -11.42 -7.20 9.07
C ASP A 182 -11.78 -7.42 10.55
N TYR A 183 -12.15 -6.37 11.28
CA TYR A 183 -12.61 -6.47 12.67
C TYR A 183 -13.92 -7.27 12.77
N GLY A 184 -14.86 -7.06 11.85
CA GLY A 184 -16.10 -7.83 11.77
C GLY A 184 -15.82 -9.31 11.51
N LEU A 185 -14.99 -9.62 10.52
CA LEU A 185 -14.59 -10.99 10.20
C LEU A 185 -13.90 -11.69 11.37
N ALA A 186 -12.97 -10.99 12.03
CA ALA A 186 -12.31 -11.49 13.24
C ALA A 186 -13.31 -11.84 14.35
N LEU A 187 -14.30 -10.98 14.60
CA LEU A 187 -15.24 -11.16 15.71
C LEU A 187 -16.35 -12.16 15.45
N LEU A 188 -16.81 -12.27 14.20
CA LEU A 188 -18.03 -13.00 13.84
C LEU A 188 -17.73 -14.32 13.12
N VAL A 189 -16.68 -14.36 12.30
CA VAL A 189 -16.44 -15.45 11.35
C VAL A 189 -15.25 -16.30 11.74
N SER A 190 -14.20 -15.71 12.33
CA SER A 190 -12.91 -16.37 12.50
C SER A 190 -12.92 -17.65 13.33
N ARG A 191 -13.94 -17.91 14.15
CA ARG A 191 -14.07 -19.15 14.95
C ARG A 191 -14.88 -20.24 14.25
N SER A 192 -15.55 -19.92 13.15
CA SER A 192 -16.35 -20.87 12.39
C SER A 192 -15.48 -21.81 11.57
N LYS A 193 -15.83 -23.09 11.52
CA LYS A 193 -15.19 -24.08 10.62
C LYS A 193 -15.40 -23.74 9.14
N PHE A 194 -16.48 -23.03 8.81
CA PHE A 194 -16.83 -22.63 7.44
C PHE A 194 -16.20 -21.30 7.01
N ARG A 195 -15.39 -20.66 7.87
CA ARG A 195 -14.77 -19.36 7.58
C ARG A 195 -14.00 -19.33 6.26
N TRP A 196 -13.35 -20.43 5.87
CA TRP A 196 -12.59 -20.51 4.62
C TRP A 196 -13.48 -20.49 3.37
N LEU A 197 -14.68 -21.07 3.44
CA LEU A 197 -15.67 -20.95 2.36
C LEU A 197 -16.19 -19.51 2.28
N LEU A 198 -16.47 -18.89 3.43
CA LEU A 198 -16.87 -17.49 3.49
C LEU A 198 -15.75 -16.57 2.99
N TYR A 199 -14.49 -16.87 3.29
CA TYR A 199 -13.35 -16.13 2.76
C TYR A 199 -13.24 -16.30 1.25
N GLY A 200 -13.49 -17.50 0.72
CA GLY A 200 -13.56 -17.73 -0.73
C GLY A 200 -14.64 -16.87 -1.39
N ALA A 201 -15.86 -16.90 -0.86
CA ALA A 201 -16.98 -16.11 -1.35
C ALA A 201 -16.76 -14.59 -1.22
N LEU A 202 -16.16 -14.11 -0.13
CA LEU A 202 -15.83 -12.69 0.02
C LEU A 202 -14.70 -12.27 -0.92
N THR A 203 -13.75 -13.15 -1.19
CA THR A 203 -12.69 -12.86 -2.18
C THR A 203 -13.34 -12.55 -3.53
N THR A 204 -14.27 -13.40 -4.01
CA THR A 204 -14.92 -13.18 -5.31
C THR A 204 -15.72 -11.88 -5.37
N VAL A 205 -16.41 -11.52 -4.28
CA VAL A 205 -17.12 -10.23 -4.17
C VAL A 205 -16.16 -9.04 -4.20
N LEU A 206 -15.00 -9.15 -3.54
CA LEU A 206 -14.03 -8.07 -3.41
C LEU A 206 -13.05 -7.97 -4.59
N LEU A 207 -13.05 -8.93 -5.53
CA LEU A 207 -12.08 -9.02 -6.64
C LEU A 207 -11.94 -7.72 -7.46
N ARG A 208 -13.01 -6.95 -7.60
CA ARG A 208 -13.02 -5.69 -8.37
C ARG A 208 -12.96 -4.44 -7.50
N THR A 209 -12.54 -4.59 -6.25
CA THR A 209 -12.48 -3.49 -5.27
C THR A 209 -11.07 -3.34 -4.72
N ASP A 210 -10.71 -2.12 -4.32
CA ASP A 210 -9.42 -1.88 -3.68
C ASP A 210 -9.32 -2.43 -2.24
N PHE A 211 -10.46 -2.85 -1.66
CA PHE A 211 -10.51 -3.52 -0.36
C PHE A 211 -9.88 -4.92 -0.38
N LEU A 212 -9.67 -5.52 -1.56
CA LEU A 212 -9.10 -6.86 -1.68
C LEU A 212 -7.74 -6.98 -0.97
N GLY A 213 -6.87 -5.98 -1.11
CA GLY A 213 -5.52 -6.02 -0.53
C GLY A 213 -5.52 -6.10 1.00
N ILE A 214 -6.32 -5.25 1.66
CA ILE A 214 -6.41 -5.24 3.13
C ILE A 214 -7.06 -6.53 3.64
N TYR A 215 -8.15 -6.95 3.00
CA TYR A 215 -8.82 -8.20 3.30
C TYR A 215 -7.90 -9.42 3.15
N LEU A 216 -7.11 -9.53 2.08
CA LEU A 216 -6.18 -10.65 1.90
C LEU A 216 -5.04 -10.62 2.92
N GLY A 217 -4.63 -9.43 3.39
CA GLY A 217 -3.76 -9.30 4.56
C GLY A 217 -4.35 -9.92 5.83
N TYR A 218 -5.65 -9.70 6.08
CA TYR A 218 -6.37 -10.34 7.18
C TYR A 218 -6.46 -11.86 7.01
N VAL A 219 -6.80 -12.35 5.81
CA VAL A 219 -6.86 -13.79 5.51
C VAL A 219 -5.50 -14.45 5.74
N LEU A 220 -4.42 -13.81 5.29
CA LEU A 220 -3.05 -14.24 5.57
C LEU A 220 -2.76 -14.30 7.08
N CYS A 221 -3.26 -13.34 7.86
CA CYS A 221 -3.10 -13.37 9.32
C CYS A 221 -3.77 -14.59 9.94
N ASP A 222 -5.03 -14.85 9.59
CA ASP A 222 -5.77 -16.02 10.09
C ASP A 222 -5.06 -17.32 9.69
N PHE A 223 -4.61 -17.42 8.44
CA PHE A 223 -3.85 -18.56 7.93
C PHE A 223 -2.60 -18.83 8.77
N MET A 224 -1.78 -17.80 9.02
CA MET A 224 -0.55 -17.95 9.79
C MET A 224 -0.79 -18.41 11.23
N HIS A 225 -1.95 -18.07 11.83
CA HIS A 225 -2.32 -18.44 13.19
C HIS A 225 -3.23 -19.68 13.28
N THR A 226 -3.54 -20.30 12.15
CA THR A 226 -4.33 -21.55 12.10
C THR A 226 -3.41 -22.76 12.08
N ASN A 227 -3.68 -23.76 12.90
CA ASN A 227 -2.86 -24.97 12.99
C ASN A 227 -3.26 -25.98 11.91
N TRP A 228 -2.60 -25.91 10.76
CA TRP A 228 -2.73 -26.89 9.67
C TRP A 228 -1.43 -27.68 9.52
N GLY A 229 -1.52 -29.01 9.49
CA GLY A 229 -0.32 -29.87 9.41
C GLY A 229 0.54 -29.64 8.16
N TRP A 230 -0.07 -29.23 7.04
CA TRP A 230 0.67 -28.89 5.82
C TRP A 230 1.26 -27.47 5.85
N LYS A 231 0.68 -26.55 6.64
CA LYS A 231 1.21 -25.18 6.80
C LYS A 231 2.62 -25.22 7.38
N GLU A 232 2.88 -26.08 8.36
CA GLU A 232 4.21 -26.21 8.97
C GLU A 232 5.27 -26.63 7.95
N LYS A 233 4.93 -27.58 7.07
CA LYS A 233 5.81 -27.98 5.95
C LYS A 233 6.04 -26.83 4.97
N LEU A 234 4.99 -26.10 4.61
CA LEU A 234 5.06 -24.94 3.72
C LEU A 234 5.95 -23.83 4.30
N CYS A 235 5.71 -23.42 5.54
CA CYS A 235 6.46 -22.40 6.26
C CYS A 235 7.92 -22.84 6.55
N GLY A 236 8.16 -24.13 6.76
CA GLY A 236 9.49 -24.67 7.02
C GLY A 236 10.37 -24.83 5.76
N CYS A 237 9.77 -24.94 4.57
CA CYS A 237 10.50 -25.16 3.33
C CYS A 237 11.19 -23.86 2.84
N ARG A 238 12.48 -23.71 3.11
CA ARG A 238 13.24 -22.50 2.76
C ARG A 238 13.27 -22.20 1.27
N VAL A 239 13.43 -23.22 0.44
CA VAL A 239 13.48 -23.07 -1.03
C VAL A 239 12.19 -22.45 -1.53
N LEU A 240 11.05 -23.02 -1.13
CA LEU A 240 9.74 -22.55 -1.53
C LEU A 240 9.45 -21.12 -1.04
N ASN A 241 9.87 -20.76 0.17
CA ASN A 241 9.70 -19.40 0.68
C ASN A 241 10.58 -18.38 -0.06
N TRP A 242 11.78 -18.75 -0.49
CA TRP A 242 12.58 -17.91 -1.40
C TRP A 242 11.94 -17.79 -2.77
N CYS A 243 11.37 -18.87 -3.32
CA CYS A 243 10.60 -18.82 -4.56
C CYS A 243 9.42 -17.84 -4.44
N PHE A 244 8.65 -17.90 -3.35
CA PHE A 244 7.58 -16.93 -3.10
C PHE A 244 8.11 -15.51 -2.97
N PHE A 245 9.21 -15.30 -2.24
CA PHE A 245 9.80 -13.98 -2.10
C PHE A 245 10.22 -13.38 -3.46
N PHE A 246 10.95 -14.14 -4.28
CA PHE A 246 11.42 -13.64 -5.59
C PHE A 246 10.29 -13.51 -6.61
N ALA A 247 9.34 -14.45 -6.65
CA ALA A 247 8.14 -14.31 -7.47
C ALA A 247 7.31 -13.09 -7.03
N GLY A 248 7.24 -12.85 -5.73
CA GLY A 248 6.60 -11.68 -5.13
C GLY A 248 7.24 -10.38 -5.61
N VAL A 249 8.57 -10.28 -5.51
CA VAL A 249 9.35 -9.13 -5.99
C VAL A 249 9.16 -8.95 -7.51
N TYR A 250 9.19 -10.02 -8.30
CA TYR A 250 8.95 -9.95 -9.74
C TYR A 250 7.60 -9.29 -10.08
N PHE A 251 6.51 -9.69 -9.43
CA PHE A 251 5.20 -9.07 -9.66
C PHE A 251 5.08 -7.66 -9.05
N MET A 252 5.80 -7.36 -7.97
CA MET A 252 5.89 -6.01 -7.40
C MET A 252 6.62 -5.02 -8.34
N CYS A 253 7.56 -5.51 -9.14
CA CYS A 253 8.26 -4.75 -10.17
C CYS A 253 7.47 -4.61 -11.48
N TYR A 254 6.24 -5.14 -11.58
CA TYR A 254 5.44 -4.96 -12.79
C TYR A 254 5.16 -3.47 -13.03
N PRO A 255 5.39 -2.90 -14.23
CA PRO A 255 5.21 -1.47 -14.47
C PRO A 255 3.79 -0.96 -14.18
N SER A 256 3.69 0.07 -13.32
CA SER A 256 2.39 0.66 -12.93
C SER A 256 1.67 1.39 -14.06
N ALA A 257 2.38 1.86 -15.08
CA ALA A 257 1.79 2.55 -16.23
C ALA A 257 0.87 1.60 -17.03
N GLY A 258 1.18 0.31 -17.09
CA GLY A 258 0.38 -0.66 -17.83
C GLY A 258 0.46 -0.52 -19.35
N PHE A 259 1.40 0.27 -19.88
CA PHE A 259 1.71 0.38 -21.30
C PHE A 259 3.21 0.65 -21.52
N GLY A 260 3.68 0.52 -22.75
CA GLY A 260 5.03 0.94 -23.14
C GLY A 260 6.16 0.08 -22.57
N TYR A 261 5.87 -1.07 -21.96
CA TYR A 261 6.83 -2.00 -21.36
C TYR A 261 7.12 -3.22 -22.25
N GLU A 262 6.76 -3.17 -23.53
CA GLU A 262 7.06 -4.21 -24.52
C GLU A 262 8.58 -4.45 -24.57
N GLY A 263 8.96 -5.72 -24.75
CA GLY A 263 10.37 -6.13 -24.74
C GLY A 263 11.00 -6.26 -23.35
N THR A 264 10.27 -5.98 -22.27
CA THR A 264 10.72 -6.26 -20.88
C THR A 264 10.30 -7.65 -20.40
N LEU A 265 10.81 -8.07 -19.25
CA LEU A 265 10.43 -9.33 -18.57
C LEU A 265 8.93 -9.41 -18.21
N TRP A 266 8.21 -8.28 -18.23
CA TRP A 266 6.76 -8.23 -17.97
C TRP A 266 5.93 -8.14 -19.25
N GLY A 267 6.55 -7.98 -20.43
CA GLY A 267 5.87 -7.86 -21.73
C GLY A 267 4.99 -9.07 -22.08
N ILE A 268 5.24 -10.23 -21.47
CA ILE A 268 4.44 -11.45 -21.65
C ILE A 268 3.14 -11.46 -20.85
N LEU A 269 2.97 -10.53 -19.90
CA LEU A 269 1.83 -10.49 -19.00
C LEU A 269 0.80 -9.44 -19.45
N PRO A 270 -0.49 -9.78 -19.50
CA PRO A 270 -1.54 -8.85 -19.93
C PRO A 270 -1.73 -7.69 -18.94
N PHE A 271 -1.76 -6.47 -19.48
CA PHE A 271 -1.90 -5.24 -18.67
C PHE A 271 -3.18 -5.18 -17.84
N ILE A 272 -4.28 -5.80 -18.31
CA ILE A 272 -5.59 -5.77 -17.64
C ILE A 272 -5.53 -6.36 -16.23
N LEU A 273 -4.49 -7.13 -15.91
CA LEU A 273 -4.29 -7.77 -14.62
C LEU A 273 -3.29 -7.05 -13.70
N VAL A 274 -2.83 -5.84 -14.06
CA VAL A 274 -1.83 -5.06 -13.30
C VAL A 274 -2.11 -4.97 -11.80
N ASN A 275 -3.36 -4.67 -11.43
CA ASN A 275 -3.76 -4.57 -10.03
C ASN A 275 -3.62 -5.92 -9.28
N TYR A 276 -3.91 -7.04 -9.96
CA TYR A 276 -3.80 -8.37 -9.37
C TYR A 276 -2.34 -8.81 -9.23
N TYR A 277 -1.48 -8.45 -10.18
CA TYR A 277 -0.04 -8.70 -10.08
C TYR A 277 0.54 -8.01 -8.85
N HIS A 278 0.25 -6.72 -8.63
CA HIS A 278 0.76 -6.02 -7.45
C HIS A 278 0.24 -6.60 -6.13
N ILE A 279 -1.05 -6.96 -6.06
CA ILE A 279 -1.63 -7.59 -4.85
C ILE A 279 -0.98 -8.95 -4.58
N LEU A 280 -0.87 -9.80 -5.60
CA LEU A 280 -0.22 -11.11 -5.49
C LEU A 280 1.26 -10.95 -5.11
N GLY A 281 1.96 -10.04 -5.78
CA GLY A 281 3.36 -9.75 -5.54
C GLY A 281 3.63 -9.38 -4.09
N VAL A 282 2.83 -8.47 -3.55
CA VAL A 282 2.91 -8.07 -2.14
C VAL A 282 2.57 -9.24 -1.21
N LEU A 283 1.53 -10.01 -1.48
CA LEU A 283 1.15 -11.15 -0.62
C LEU A 283 2.25 -12.20 -0.55
N LEU A 284 2.84 -12.57 -1.69
CA LEU A 284 3.93 -13.52 -1.77
C LEU A 284 5.20 -12.99 -1.08
N THR A 285 5.53 -11.70 -1.29
CA THR A 285 6.66 -11.05 -0.62
C THR A 285 6.47 -11.01 0.89
N VAL A 286 5.30 -10.59 1.39
CA VAL A 286 4.99 -10.57 2.83
C VAL A 286 5.02 -11.99 3.39
N PHE A 287 4.47 -12.98 2.69
CA PHE A 287 4.56 -14.38 3.09
C PHE A 287 6.02 -14.86 3.20
N GLY A 288 6.86 -14.56 2.21
CA GLY A 288 8.30 -14.86 2.26
C GLY A 288 9.00 -14.18 3.44
N VAL A 289 8.75 -12.89 3.66
CA VAL A 289 9.28 -12.11 4.80
C VAL A 289 8.88 -12.74 6.14
N LEU A 290 7.63 -13.21 6.28
CA LEU A 290 7.16 -13.85 7.51
C LEU A 290 7.87 -15.18 7.83
N ASN A 291 8.40 -15.88 6.82
CA ASN A 291 8.97 -17.22 6.97
C ASN A 291 10.50 -17.28 6.76
N LEU A 292 11.15 -16.22 6.28
CA LEU A 292 12.60 -16.18 6.00
C LEU A 292 13.38 -15.36 7.04
N PRO A 293 14.10 -15.99 7.99
CA PRO A 293 14.92 -15.28 8.96
C PRO A 293 15.97 -14.31 8.37
N PRO A 294 16.66 -14.62 7.25
CA PRO A 294 17.60 -13.68 6.64
C PRO A 294 16.92 -12.37 6.20
N VAL A 295 15.75 -12.47 5.58
CA VAL A 295 14.96 -11.32 5.13
C VAL A 295 14.42 -10.52 6.32
N GLN A 296 14.00 -11.21 7.39
CA GLN A 296 13.61 -10.54 8.64
C GLN A 296 14.77 -9.77 9.27
N ARG A 297 15.99 -10.33 9.27
CA ARG A 297 17.18 -9.64 9.79
C ARG A 297 17.48 -8.38 8.97
N PHE A 298 17.41 -8.47 7.64
CA PHE A 298 17.60 -7.35 6.74
C PHE A 298 16.63 -6.19 7.05
N PHE A 299 15.32 -6.45 7.07
CA PHE A 299 14.34 -5.41 7.41
C PHE A 299 14.34 -5.00 8.89
N SER A 300 15.06 -5.73 9.75
CA SER A 300 15.29 -5.34 11.15
C SER A 300 16.52 -4.45 11.33
N MET A 301 17.33 -4.20 10.29
CA MET A 301 18.51 -3.32 10.36
C MET A 301 18.13 -1.88 10.76
N GLY A 302 19.09 -1.15 11.33
CA GLY A 302 18.87 0.17 11.94
C GLY A 302 18.17 1.18 11.02
N GLY A 303 18.61 1.27 9.75
CA GLY A 303 18.02 2.18 8.76
C GLY A 303 16.54 1.91 8.49
N PHE A 304 16.19 0.68 8.11
CA PHE A 304 14.79 0.30 7.90
C PHE A 304 13.94 0.47 9.15
N ARG A 305 14.49 0.09 10.31
CA ARG A 305 13.78 0.24 11.60
C ARG A 305 13.51 1.70 11.95
N TYR A 306 14.44 2.60 11.64
CA TYR A 306 14.25 4.04 11.83
C TYR A 306 13.14 4.55 10.92
N LEU A 307 13.19 4.22 9.62
CA LEU A 307 12.15 4.58 8.65
C LEU A 307 10.76 4.08 9.06
N GLY A 308 10.67 2.88 9.66
CA GLY A 308 9.40 2.32 10.13
C GLY A 308 8.86 2.89 11.46
N ARG A 309 9.63 3.75 12.14
CA ARG A 309 9.23 4.39 13.41
C ARG A 309 8.74 5.82 13.23
N ILE A 310 9.24 6.51 12.21
CA ILE A 310 8.75 7.82 11.77
C ILE A 310 7.34 7.62 11.18
#